data_AF-A0A2H6G376-F1
#
_entry.id   AF-A0A2H6G376-F1
#
_cell.length_a   1.000
_cell.length_b   1.000
_cell.length_c   1.000
_cell.angle_alpha   90.00
_cell.angle_beta   90.00
_cell.angle_gamma   90.00
#
_symmetry.space_group_name_H-M   'P 1'
#
loop_
_entity.id
_entity.type
_entity.pdbx_description
1 polymer ?
#
loop_
_entity_poly.entity_id
_entity_poly.type
_entity_poly.pdbx_seq_one_letter_code
_entity_poly.pdbx_strand_id
1 'polypeptide(L)'
;MWAENMEYEHKRGEVDPVPDNLMKFLNEDQIIAYHGVERFGWYIKFIRRPLFQRSICVLSNPEGSRLAVLEEDGSIDEDPGIQFRG
;
A
#
# COMPACT_ATOMS: atom_id res chain seq x y z
N MET A 1 16.05 36.13 16.49
CA MET A 1 14.96 35.26 16.96
C MET A 1 14.90 34.07 16.02
N TRP A 2 15.42 32.93 16.46
CA TRP A 2 15.59 31.72 15.65
C TRP A 2 14.59 30.71 16.19
N ALA A 3 13.55 30.41 15.42
CA ALA A 3 12.58 29.38 15.79
C ALA A 3 13.19 28.02 15.44
N GLU A 4 13.74 27.39 16.47
CA GLU A 4 13.42 26.01 16.85
C GLU A 4 13.69 24.93 15.79
N ASN A 5 14.92 24.40 15.85
CA ASN A 5 15.22 23.03 15.46
C ASN A 5 14.34 22.07 16.27
N MET A 6 13.24 21.59 15.68
CA MET A 6 12.57 20.37 16.15
C MET A 6 13.35 19.17 15.62
N GLU A 7 14.27 18.69 16.44
CA GLU A 7 14.92 17.40 16.27
C GLU A 7 13.91 16.31 16.67
N TYR A 8 13.31 15.65 15.68
CA TYR A 8 12.41 14.52 15.93
C TYR A 8 13.27 13.30 16.27
N GLU A 9 13.52 13.09 17.56
CA GLU A 9 14.10 11.84 18.08
C GLU A 9 13.15 10.66 17.79
N HIS A 10 13.32 9.98 16.65
CA HIS A 10 12.62 8.73 16.39
C HIS A 10 13.17 7.61 17.27
N LYS A 11 12.43 7.28 18.33
CA LYS A 11 12.68 6.12 19.17
C LYS A 11 12.31 4.84 18.41
N ARG A 12 13.17 3.84 18.58
CA ARG A 12 13.17 2.54 17.91
C ARG A 12 11.83 1.81 18.10
N GLY A 13 10.92 1.89 17.12
CA GLY A 13 9.64 1.16 17.13
C GLY A 13 8.46 1.88 16.45
N GLU A 14 8.55 3.19 16.22
CA GLU A 14 7.53 3.99 15.54
C GLU A 14 7.91 4.17 14.07
N VAL A 15 7.61 3.15 13.26
CA VAL A 15 7.36 3.37 11.84
C VAL A 15 5.88 3.67 11.76
N ASP A 16 5.48 4.81 11.19
CA ASP A 16 4.08 5.12 10.95
C ASP A 16 3.34 3.88 10.41
N PRO A 17 2.11 3.58 10.91
CA PRO A 17 1.37 2.38 10.53
C PRO A 17 1.15 2.28 9.01
N VAL A 18 1.28 3.40 8.32
CA VAL A 18 1.52 3.47 6.89
C VAL A 18 2.96 3.96 6.70
N PRO A 19 3.91 3.10 6.29
CA PRO A 19 5.25 3.58 5.99
C PRO A 19 5.15 4.64 4.87
N ASP A 20 5.83 5.78 5.05
CA ASP A 20 5.95 6.88 4.08
C ASP A 20 6.35 6.42 2.66
N ASN A 21 6.79 5.17 2.52
CA ASN A 21 7.24 4.55 1.29
C ASN A 21 6.59 3.18 1.06
N LEU A 22 5.26 3.10 1.00
CA LEU A 22 4.56 1.92 0.47
C LEU A 22 5.10 1.51 -0.92
N MET A 23 5.50 2.50 -1.72
CA MET A 23 6.14 2.36 -3.03
C MET A 23 7.40 1.50 -3.00
N LYS A 24 8.14 1.42 -1.88
CA LYS A 24 9.33 0.55 -1.75
C LYS A 24 8.99 -0.94 -1.75
N PHE A 25 7.72 -1.30 -1.59
CA PHE A 25 7.26 -2.68 -1.61
C PHE A 25 6.67 -3.10 -2.96
N LEU A 26 6.62 -2.16 -3.91
CA LEU A 26 6.09 -2.35 -5.25
C LEU A 26 7.25 -2.41 -6.25
N ASN A 27 7.14 -3.27 -7.25
CA ASN A 27 8.04 -3.25 -8.41
C ASN A 27 7.61 -2.17 -9.43
N GLU A 28 8.37 -2.00 -10.52
CA GLU A 28 8.10 -0.96 -11.52
C GLU A 28 6.72 -1.10 -12.18
N ASP A 29 6.34 -2.30 -12.62
CA ASP A 29 5.03 -2.58 -13.21
C ASP A 29 3.88 -2.26 -12.24
N GLN A 30 4.05 -2.62 -10.97
CA GLN A 30 3.11 -2.32 -9.92
C GLN A 30 2.98 -0.82 -9.64
N ILE A 31 4.08 -0.07 -9.66
CA ILE A 31 4.06 1.40 -9.48
C ILE A 31 3.29 2.05 -10.64
N ILE A 32 3.53 1.61 -11.88
CA ILE A 32 2.84 2.11 -13.06
C ILE A 32 1.34 1.84 -12.96
N ALA A 33 0.96 0.60 -12.63
CA ALA A 33 -0.43 0.20 -12.46
C ALA A 33 -1.12 0.97 -11.34
N TYR A 34 -0.46 1.12 -10.19
CA TYR A 34 -0.96 1.88 -9.05
C TYR A 34 -1.24 3.35 -9.42
N HIS A 35 -0.30 4.03 -10.09
CA HIS A 35 -0.54 5.41 -10.55
C HIS A 35 -1.69 5.50 -11.58
N GLY A 36 -1.96 4.43 -12.32
CA GLY A 36 -3.13 4.33 -13.20
C GLY A 36 -4.43 4.42 -12.41
N VAL A 37 -4.57 3.62 -11.36
CA VAL A 37 -5.81 3.54 -10.55
C VAL A 37 -5.92 4.60 -9.47
N GLU A 38 -4.80 5.14 -8.99
CA GLU A 38 -4.74 6.26 -8.04
C GLU A 38 -5.47 7.50 -8.60
N ARG A 39 -5.38 7.74 -9.91
CA ARG A 39 -6.12 8.81 -10.61
C ARG A 39 -7.64 8.66 -10.54
N PHE A 40 -8.12 7.43 -10.35
CA PHE A 40 -9.54 7.12 -10.14
C PHE A 40 -9.91 7.07 -8.65
N GLY A 41 -8.99 7.47 -7.77
CA GLY A 41 -9.18 7.55 -6.32
C GLY A 41 -8.99 6.22 -5.58
N TRP A 42 -8.46 5.20 -6.25
CA TRP A 42 -8.07 3.96 -5.57
C TRP A 42 -6.84 4.21 -4.70
N TYR A 43 -6.75 3.50 -3.59
CA TYR A 43 -5.64 3.63 -2.65
C TYR A 43 -5.21 2.27 -2.12
N ILE A 44 -3.95 2.16 -1.71
CA ILE A 44 -3.43 0.96 -1.05
C ILE A 44 -4.07 0.86 0.34
N LYS A 45 -4.83 -0.21 0.58
CA LYS A 45 -5.47 -0.47 1.87
C LYS A 45 -4.49 -1.14 2.84
N PHE A 46 -3.76 -2.16 2.38
CA PHE A 46 -2.69 -2.83 3.13
C PHE A 46 -1.84 -3.70 2.20
N ILE A 47 -0.64 -4.05 2.65
CA ILE A 47 0.26 -4.96 1.94
C ILE A 47 0.45 -6.21 2.81
N ARG A 48 0.09 -7.38 2.30
CA ARG A 48 0.35 -8.65 2.98
C ARG A 48 1.77 -9.10 2.67
N ARG A 49 2.51 -9.48 3.71
CA ARG A 49 3.91 -9.91 3.61
C ARG A 49 4.05 -11.29 4.24
N PRO A 50 3.62 -12.36 3.53
CA PRO A 50 3.78 -13.71 4.05
C PRO A 50 5.26 -14.06 4.11
N LEU A 51 5.69 -14.75 5.15
CA LEU A 51 7.05 -15.25 5.22
C LEU A 51 7.28 -16.20 4.04
N PHE A 52 8.35 -15.97 3.28
CA PHE A 52 8.75 -16.76 2.10
C PHE A 52 7.83 -16.67 0.87
N GLN A 53 6.92 -15.70 0.79
CA GLN A 53 6.11 -15.43 -0.41
C GLN A 53 6.25 -13.99 -0.88
N ARG A 54 5.81 -13.72 -2.11
CA ARG A 54 5.86 -12.37 -2.69
C ARG A 54 4.80 -11.48 -2.02
N SER A 55 5.09 -10.19 -1.93
CA SER A 55 4.24 -9.25 -1.20
C SER A 55 2.96 -9.00 -2.01
N ILE A 56 1.80 -9.13 -1.38
CA ILE A 56 0.50 -8.95 -2.04
C ILE A 56 -0.03 -7.57 -1.66
N CYS A 57 -0.15 -6.68 -2.64
CA CYS A 57 -0.69 -5.34 -2.42
C CYS A 57 -2.21 -5.36 -2.60
N VAL A 58 -2.95 -4.94 -1.57
CA VAL A 58 -4.41 -4.85 -1.64
C VAL A 58 -4.83 -3.39 -1.77
N LEU A 59 -5.55 -3.11 -2.84
CA LEU A 59 -6.14 -1.82 -3.16
C LEU A 59 -7.60 -1.78 -2.69
N SER A 60 -8.08 -0.58 -2.43
CA SER A 60 -9.49 -0.29 -2.15
C SER A 60 -9.99 0.78 -3.08
N ASN A 61 -11.24 0.63 -3.52
CA ASN A 61 -11.93 1.70 -4.22
C ASN A 61 -12.19 2.89 -3.27
N PRO A 62 -12.48 4.10 -3.80
CA PRO A 62 -12.72 5.30 -2.99
C PRO A 62 -13.84 5.12 -1.95
N GLU A 63 -14.85 4.30 -2.27
CA GLU A 63 -16.00 4.05 -1.39
C GLU A 63 -15.76 2.92 -0.37
N GLY A 64 -14.58 2.29 -0.36
CA GLY A 64 -14.24 1.20 0.57
C GLY A 64 -15.04 -0.10 0.38
N SER A 65 -15.87 -0.17 -0.65
CA SER A 65 -16.83 -1.25 -0.93
C SER A 65 -16.25 -2.39 -1.77
N ARG A 66 -15.17 -2.11 -2.52
CA ARG A 66 -14.48 -3.09 -3.38
C ARG A 66 -13.02 -3.11 -3.04
N LEU A 67 -12.45 -4.31 -3.12
CA LEU A 67 -11.02 -4.54 -2.94
C LEU A 67 -10.47 -5.19 -4.19
N ALA A 68 -9.24 -4.83 -4.52
CA ALA A 68 -8.52 -5.48 -5.59
C ALA A 68 -7.11 -5.86 -5.12
N VAL A 69 -6.51 -6.85 -5.75
CA VAL A 69 -5.12 -7.21 -5.57
C VAL A 69 -4.33 -6.65 -6.73
N LEU A 70 -3.24 -5.95 -6.43
CA LEU A 70 -2.24 -5.55 -7.40
C LEU A 70 -1.17 -6.66 -7.47
N GLU A 71 -1.23 -7.40 -8.56
CA GLU A 71 -0.33 -8.51 -8.88
C GLU A 71 1.04 -7.99 -9.31
N GLU A 72 2.03 -8.89 -9.38
CA GLU A 72 3.41 -8.50 -9.65
C GLU A 72 3.70 -8.11 -11.10
N ASP A 73 2.87 -8.53 -12.05
CA ASP A 73 2.94 -8.07 -13.43
C ASP A 73 2.22 -6.72 -13.65
N GLY A 74 1.70 -6.11 -12.58
CA GLY A 74 0.92 -4.87 -12.64
C GLY A 74 -0.57 -5.09 -12.99
N SER A 75 -1.01 -6.33 -13.17
CA SER A 75 -2.44 -6.64 -13.29
C SER A 75 -3.18 -6.36 -11.99
N ILE A 76 -4.43 -5.91 -12.11
CA ILE A 76 -5.32 -5.63 -10.97
C ILE A 76 -6.44 -6.66 -11.00
N ASP A 77 -6.49 -7.50 -9.98
CA ASP A 77 -7.54 -8.48 -9.78
C ASP A 77 -8.58 -7.92 -8.79
N GLU A 78 -9.74 -7.50 -9.31
CA GLU A 78 -10.86 -6.95 -8.52
C GLU A 78 -11.76 -8.01 -7.85
N ASP A 79 -11.59 -9.30 -8.18
CA ASP A 79 -12.30 -10.42 -7.56
C ASP A 79 -11.32 -11.55 -7.20
N PRO A 80 -10.36 -11.30 -6.29
CA PRO A 80 -9.27 -12.23 -6.01
C PRO A 80 -9.73 -13.49 -5.23
N GLY A 81 -11.04 -13.75 -5.16
CA GLY A 81 -11.61 -14.84 -4.36
C GLY A 81 -11.30 -14.72 -2.87
N ILE A 82 -10.98 -13.51 -2.37
CA ILE A 82 -10.64 -13.27 -0.97
C ILE A 82 -11.92 -13.42 -0.13
N GLN A 83 -12.12 -14.61 0.43
CA GLN A 83 -13.16 -14.86 1.42
C GLN A 83 -12.76 -14.21 2.74
N PHE A 84 -13.36 -13.05 3.05
CA PHE A 84 -13.34 -12.52 4.42
C PHE A 84 -14.18 -13.45 5.30
N ARG A 85 -13.52 -14.21 6.18
CA ARG A 85 -14.22 -14.91 7.26
C ARG A 85 -14.47 -13.88 8.37
N GLY A 86 -15.74 -13.55 8.57
CA GLY A 86 -16.20 -12.78 9.73
C GLY A 86 -16.17 -13.60 11.02
#